data_AF-A0A8X6WEM6-F1
#
_entry.id   AF-A0A8X6WEM6-F1
#
_cell.length_a   1.000
_cell.length_b   1.000
_cell.length_c   1.000
_cell.angle_alpha   90.00
_cell.angle_beta   90.00
_cell.angle_gamma   90.00
#
_symmetry.space_group_name_H-M   'P 1'
#
loop_
_entity.id
_entity.type
_entity.pdbx_description
1 polymer ?
#
loop_
_entity_poly.entity_id
_entity_poly.type
_entity_poly.pdbx_seq_one_letter_code
_entity_poly.pdbx_strand_id
1 'polypeptide(L)'
;MSQTSSQGSYLLEIIAKYSSFSRLIRVIAWCKRYIKNCRLSRVTGVLTSKEVDDATKIVIQTVQESQFHSEIQLLNKKHPLPNSSKLLPLSIFWTPME
;
A
#
# COMPACT_ATOMS: atom_id res chain seq x y z
N MET A 1 -22.66 2.27 -8.04
CA MET A 1 -21.32 1.68 -7.80
C MET A 1 -20.39 2.44 -8.74
N SER A 2 -19.52 3.35 -8.30
CA SER A 2 -18.33 3.08 -7.49
C SER A 2 -17.89 4.34 -6.74
N GLN A 3 -17.89 4.30 -5.41
CA GLN A 3 -17.28 5.31 -4.54
C GLN A 3 -15.98 4.74 -3.97
N THR A 4 -14.90 4.70 -4.75
CA THR A 4 -13.56 4.30 -4.24
C THR A 4 -12.46 5.30 -4.61
N SER A 5 -12.74 6.27 -5.49
CA SER A 5 -11.74 7.18 -6.05
C SER A 5 -11.27 8.30 -5.11
N SER A 6 -11.97 8.56 -4.00
CA SER A 6 -11.68 9.70 -3.13
C SER A 6 -10.63 9.40 -2.04
N GLN A 7 -10.64 8.19 -1.46
CA GLN A 7 -9.82 7.88 -0.30
C GLN A 7 -8.33 7.65 -0.61
N GLY A 8 -8.02 7.04 -1.77
CA GLY A 8 -6.65 6.81 -2.21
C GLY A 8 -5.89 8.11 -2.48
N SER A 9 -6.58 9.15 -2.96
CA SER A 9 -5.99 10.46 -3.27
C SER A 9 -5.40 11.14 -2.03
N TYR A 10 -6.16 11.19 -0.94
CA TYR A 10 -5.70 11.85 0.30
C TYR A 10 -4.52 11.14 0.94
N LEU A 11 -4.49 9.80 0.90
CA LEU A 11 -3.39 9.04 1.46
C LEU A 11 -2.09 9.28 0.67
N LEU A 12 -2.16 9.38 -0.67
CA LEU A 12 -1.01 9.73 -1.50
C LEU A 12 -0.48 11.14 -1.19
N GLU A 13 -1.35 12.13 -1.00
CA GLU A 13 -0.95 13.48 -0.58
C GLU A 13 -0.26 13.47 0.79
N ILE A 14 -0.77 12.68 1.73
CA ILE A 14 -0.14 12.51 3.05
C ILE A 14 1.23 11.86 2.88
N ILE A 15 1.35 10.78 2.10
CA ILE A 15 2.63 10.11 1.85
C ILE A 15 3.66 11.10 1.29
N ALA A 16 3.28 11.93 0.31
CA ALA A 16 4.16 12.90 -0.32
C ALA A 16 4.64 14.02 0.64
N LYS A 17 3.91 14.31 1.72
CA LYS A 17 4.26 15.35 2.71
C LYS A 17 5.35 14.92 3.71
N TYR A 18 5.67 13.62 3.80
CA TYR A 18 6.66 13.12 4.74
C TYR A 18 7.99 12.82 4.06
N SER A 19 9.07 13.39 4.59
CA SER A 19 10.45 13.10 4.15
C SER A 19 11.08 11.88 4.85
N SER A 20 10.42 11.34 5.87
CA SER A 20 10.89 10.18 6.64
C SER A 20 9.86 9.06 6.59
N PHE A 21 10.25 7.94 5.98
CA PHE A 21 9.41 6.75 5.88
C PHE A 21 9.02 6.20 7.25
N SER A 22 9.99 6.07 8.16
CA SER A 22 9.74 5.58 9.52
C SER A 22 8.76 6.46 10.30
N ARG A 23 8.83 7.79 10.12
CA ARG A 23 7.87 8.74 10.71
C ARG A 23 6.47 8.56 10.12
N LEU A 24 6.36 8.47 8.79
CA LEU A 24 5.10 8.26 8.09
C LEU A 24 4.40 6.98 8.56
N ILE A 25 5.13 5.86 8.62
CA ILE A 25 4.57 4.57 9.05
C ILE A 25 4.03 4.66 10.49
N ARG A 26 4.78 5.28 11.41
CA ARG A 26 4.31 5.46 12.79
C ARG A 26 3.04 6.29 12.86
N VAL A 27 2.94 7.38 12.11
CA VAL A 27 1.73 8.22 12.06
C VAL A 27 0.54 7.41 11.56
N ILE A 28 0.69 6.69 10.45
CA ILE A 28 -0.39 5.87 9.88
C ILE A 28 -0.80 4.75 10.85
N ALA A 29 0.16 4.10 11.51
CA ALA A 29 -0.12 3.08 12.51
C ALA A 29 -0.93 3.64 13.69
N TRP A 30 -0.58 4.84 14.17
CA TRP A 30 -1.35 5.53 15.22
C TRP A 30 -2.76 5.90 14.76
N CYS A 31 -2.93 6.44 13.56
CA CYS A 31 -4.25 6.73 13.00
C CYS A 31 -5.11 5.46 12.89
N LYS A 32 -4.53 4.36 12.41
CA LYS A 32 -5.22 3.06 12.30
C LYS A 32 -5.62 2.53 13.68
N ARG A 33 -4.73 2.61 14.67
CA ARG A 33 -5.03 2.21 16.05
C ARG A 33 -6.12 3.08 16.66
N TYR A 34 -6.09 4.39 16.43
CA TYR A 34 -7.12 5.31 16.91
C TYR A 34 -8.50 4.91 16.36
N ILE A 35 -8.61 4.68 15.05
CA ILE A 35 -9.86 4.23 14.41
C ILE A 35 -10.31 2.88 14.99
N LYS A 36 -9.39 1.94 15.22
CA LYS A 36 -9.69 0.65 15.84
C LYS A 36 -10.23 0.83 17.27
N ASN A 37 -9.59 1.68 18.06
CA ASN A 37 -10.00 1.98 19.44
C ASN A 37 -11.37 2.68 19.51
N CYS A 38 -11.77 3.43 18.49
CA CYS A 38 -13.11 4.00 18.41
C CYS A 38 -14.21 2.96 18.14
N ARG A 39 -13.86 1.80 17.56
CA ARG A 39 -14.82 0.78 17.11
C ARG A 39 -14.84 -0.48 17.99
N LEU A 40 -13.73 -0.80 18.65
CA LEU A 40 -13.51 -2.03 19.39
C LEU A 40 -12.99 -1.70 20.81
N SER A 41 -12.23 -2.62 21.40
CA SER A 41 -11.54 -2.42 22.67
C SER A 41 -10.33 -1.49 22.54
N ARG A 42 -10.11 -0.71 23.58
CA ARG A 42 -9.02 0.27 23.64
C ARG A 42 -7.67 -0.44 23.83
N VAL A 43 -6.83 -0.37 22.81
CA VAL A 43 -5.41 -0.75 22.90
C VAL A 43 -4.61 0.46 23.37
N THR A 44 -3.79 0.28 24.41
CA THR A 44 -2.92 1.31 24.99
C THR A 44 -1.46 0.86 24.96
N GLY A 45 -0.52 1.78 25.19
CA GLY A 45 0.92 1.50 25.15
C GLY A 45 1.59 1.75 23.79
N VAL A 46 2.81 1.24 23.61
CA VAL A 46 3.62 1.44 22.39
C VAL A 46 3.03 0.74 21.16
N LEU A 47 3.41 1.19 19.96
CA LEU A 47 3.04 0.50 18.71
C LEU A 47 3.67 -0.89 18.68
N THR A 48 2.86 -1.89 18.34
CA THR A 48 3.35 -3.25 18.12
C THR A 48 4.01 -3.35 16.74
N SER A 49 4.95 -4.29 16.58
CA SER A 49 5.56 -4.58 15.27
C SER A 49 4.50 -4.85 14.20
N LYS A 50 3.45 -5.61 14.55
CA LYS A 50 2.33 -5.91 13.65
C LYS A 50 1.62 -4.66 13.14
N GLU A 51 1.40 -3.65 13.98
CA GLU A 51 0.75 -2.40 13.54
C GLU A 51 1.66 -1.58 12.63
N VAL A 52 2.97 -1.61 12.87
CA VAL A 52 3.97 -0.98 12.00
C VAL A 52 4.02 -1.69 10.65
N ASP A 53 4.04 -3.02 10.62
CA ASP A 53 4.04 -3.83 9.40
C ASP A 53 2.75 -3.62 8.59
N ASP A 54 1.61 -3.60 9.26
CA ASP A 54 0.32 -3.31 8.65
C ASP A 54 0.29 -1.91 8.02
N ALA A 55 0.77 -0.89 8.74
CA ALA A 55 0.84 0.46 8.21
C ALA A 55 1.81 0.56 7.03
N THR A 56 2.92 -0.18 7.08
CA THR A 56 3.89 -0.30 5.99
C THR A 56 3.24 -0.87 4.73
N LYS A 57 2.49 -1.97 4.87
CA LYS A 57 1.76 -2.59 3.75
C LYS A 57 0.76 -1.63 3.11
N ILE A 58 0.01 -0.88 3.93
CA ILE A 58 -0.95 0.11 3.43
C ILE A 58 -0.25 1.15 2.55
N VAL A 59 0.87 1.72 3.01
CA VAL A 59 1.61 2.72 2.23
C VAL A 59 2.13 2.14 0.92
N ILE A 60 2.75 0.96 0.98
CA ILE A 60 3.30 0.29 -0.21
C ILE A 60 2.19 0.00 -1.22
N GLN A 61 1.08 -0.60 -0.79
CA GLN A 61 -0.06 -0.92 -1.66
C GLN A 61 -0.64 0.34 -2.30
N THR A 62 -0.81 1.41 -1.53
CA THR A 62 -1.34 2.68 -2.05
C THR A 62 -0.45 3.26 -3.16
N VAL A 63 0.87 3.27 -2.94
CA VAL A 63 1.82 3.77 -3.95
C VAL A 63 1.84 2.84 -5.18
N GLN A 64 1.84 1.53 -4.97
CA GLN A 64 1.80 0.54 -6.06
C GLN A 64 0.54 0.68 -6.90
N GLU A 65 -0.63 0.82 -6.29
CA GLU A 65 -1.90 1.05 -6.97
C GLU A 65 -1.89 2.35 -7.77
N SER A 66 -1.19 3.38 -7.30
CA SER A 66 -1.07 4.66 -8.01
C SER A 66 -0.14 4.60 -9.22
N GLN A 67 0.97 3.87 -9.13
CA GLN A 67 2.02 3.86 -10.15
C GLN A 67 1.86 2.72 -11.17
N PHE A 68 1.29 1.59 -10.75
CA PHE A 68 1.16 0.36 -11.54
C PHE A 68 -0.29 -0.07 -11.70
N HIS A 69 -1.22 0.89 -11.74
CA HIS A 69 -2.64 0.61 -11.79
C HIS A 69 -3.01 -0.34 -12.93
N SER A 70 -2.50 -0.06 -14.13
CA SER A 70 -2.76 -0.83 -15.34
C SER A 70 -2.16 -2.23 -15.27
N GLU A 71 -0.92 -2.35 -14.79
CA GLU A 71 -0.23 -3.61 -14.62
C GLU A 71 -0.90 -4.48 -13.56
N ILE A 72 -1.30 -3.91 -12.42
CA ILE A 72 -2.04 -4.62 -11.37
C ILE A 72 -3.38 -5.12 -11.89
N GLN A 73 -4.12 -4.31 -12.65
CA GLN A 73 -5.38 -4.74 -13.27
C GLN A 73 -5.17 -5.89 -14.25
N LEU A 74 -4.07 -5.87 -15.01
CA LEU A 74 -3.76 -6.88 -16.00
C LEU A 74 -3.32 -8.20 -15.37
N LEU A 75 -2.46 -8.12 -14.34
CA LEU A 75 -2.03 -9.26 -13.53
C LEU A 75 -3.20 -9.93 -12.81
N ASN A 76 -4.13 -9.14 -12.25
CA ASN A 76 -5.36 -9.68 -11.64
C ASN A 76 -6.24 -10.44 -12.66
N LYS A 77 -6.19 -10.07 -13.94
CA LYS A 77 -6.88 -10.75 -15.03
C LYS A 77 -6.06 -11.88 -15.68
N LYS A 78 -4.88 -12.23 -15.11
CA LYS A 78 -3.93 -13.22 -15.64
C LYS A 78 -3.47 -12.96 -17.09
N HIS A 79 -3.51 -11.71 -17.53
CA HIS A 79 -3.00 -11.33 -18.84
C HIS A 79 -1.51 -10.99 -18.77
N PRO A 80 -0.75 -11.21 -19.86
CA PRO A 80 0.67 -10.87 -19.91
C PRO A 80 0.88 -9.35 -19.82
N LEU A 81 1.93 -8.93 -19.12
CA LEU A 81 2.31 -7.51 -19.01
C LEU A 81 2.67 -6.93 -20.39
N PRO A 82 2.24 -5.70 -20.74
CA PRO A 82 2.57 -5.10 -22.03
C PRO A 82 4.06 -4.81 -22.09
N ASN A 83 4.70 -5.02 -23.26
CA ASN A 83 6.14 -4.90 -23.52
C ASN A 83 6.79 -3.57 -23.08
N SER A 84 5.99 -2.54 -22.81
CA SER A 84 6.42 -1.23 -22.29
C SER A 84 6.45 -1.12 -20.75
N SER A 85 6.01 -2.14 -20.03
CA SER A 85 5.91 -2.12 -18.57
C SER A 85 7.29 -2.09 -17.92
N LYS A 86 7.48 -1.19 -16.94
CA LYS A 86 8.69 -1.15 -16.10
C LYS A 86 8.89 -2.43 -15.28
N LEU A 87 7.86 -3.26 -15.17
CA LEU A 87 7.85 -4.54 -14.44
C LEU A 87 8.29 -5.74 -15.28
N LEU A 88 8.42 -5.62 -16.61
CA LEU A 88 8.88 -6.72 -17.47
C LEU A 88 10.33 -7.17 -17.23
N PRO A 89 11.32 -6.26 -17.01
CA PRO A 89 12.66 -6.68 -16.66
C PRO A 89 12.71 -7.46 -15.33
N LEU A 90 11.72 -7.24 -14.47
CA LEU A 90 11.58 -7.92 -13.18
C LEU A 90 10.86 -9.28 -13.32
N SER A 91 10.15 -9.55 -14.43
CA SER A 91 9.50 -10.84 -14.67
C SER A 91 10.49 -11.95 -15.05
N ILE A 92 11.72 -11.60 -15.45
CA ILE A 92 12.82 -12.56 -15.70
C ILE A 92 13.17 -13.40 -14.45
N PHE A 93 12.86 -12.91 -13.25
CA PHE A 93 13.08 -13.68 -12.02
C PHE A 93 11.89 -14.57 -11.62
N TRP A 94 10.75 -14.45 -12.32
CA TRP A 94 9.51 -15.21 -12.03
C TRP A 94 9.24 -16.32 -13.02
N THR A 95 9.92 -16.33 -14.18
CA THR A 95 9.93 -17.48 -15.09
C THR A 95 10.77 -18.59 -14.45
N PRO A 96 10.18 -19.75 -14.11
CA PRO A 96 10.99 -20.92 -13.80
C PRO A 96 11.85 -21.20 -15.03
N MET A 97 13.18 -21.17 -14.87
CA MET A 97 14.03 -21.88 -15.82
C MET A 97 13.74 -23.36 -15.60
N GLU A 98 13.05 -23.96 -16.58
CA GLU A 98 12.77 -25.39 -16.80
C GLU A 98 12.56 -26.30 -15.59
#